data_AF-A0A1W0B5S8-F1
#
_entry.id   AF-A0A1W0B5S8-F1
#
_cell.length_a   1.000
_cell.length_b   1.000
_cell.length_c   1.000
_cell.angle_alpha   90.00
_cell.angle_beta   90.00
_cell.angle_gamma   90.00
#
_symmetry.space_group_name_H-M   'P 1'
#
loop_
_entity.id
_entity.type
_entity.pdbx_description
1 polymer ?
#
loop_
_entity_poly.entity_id
_entity_poly.type
_entity_poly.pdbx_seq_one_letter_code
_entity_poly.pdbx_strand_id
1 'polypeptide(L)'
;MEPQVIEIVQSSPAWWQVWLPLLGSLLVAGAAVVAVLVNNRTNRQAISAADARSQQALEAAQQQTADTARRQIDVAQRQVESVHAAGEGRAHEQWRQDKVAAVVADSLVMSGRIYQALRRDTEWTDELIGDLIRDLEDGSERANVLRIVSSDIHYKQWRRLADSLSDALLSAVALQRKKLKEDAPEDVQAAREHKAAMLTEVKAAERALISETRAELGILPD
;
A
#
# COMPACT_ATOMS: atom_id res chain seq x y z
N MET A 1 -73.62 9.36 120.08
CA MET A 1 -72.63 9.49 118.99
C MET A 1 -71.61 8.39 119.21
N GLU A 2 -71.64 7.33 118.42
CA GLU A 2 -70.65 6.25 118.45
C GLU A 2 -69.69 6.41 117.27
N PRO A 3 -68.36 6.27 117.47
CA PRO A 3 -67.39 6.47 116.40
C PRO A 3 -67.29 5.22 115.51
N GLN A 4 -67.38 5.43 114.20
CA GLN A 4 -67.20 4.39 113.19
C GLN A 4 -65.71 4.26 112.87
N VAL A 5 -65.11 3.13 113.24
CA VAL A 5 -63.70 2.80 112.93
C VAL A 5 -63.67 2.25 111.49
N ILE A 6 -62.97 2.96 110.60
CA ILE A 6 -62.72 2.53 109.22
C ILE A 6 -61.43 1.72 109.21
N GLU A 7 -61.54 0.42 108.98
CA GLU A 7 -60.39 -0.47 108.85
C GLU A 7 -59.91 -0.47 107.39
N ILE A 8 -58.73 0.09 107.14
CA ILE A 8 -58.11 0.11 105.81
C ILE A 8 -57.41 -1.23 105.61
N VAL A 9 -58.03 -2.14 104.86
CA VAL A 9 -57.39 -3.39 104.43
C VAL A 9 -56.32 -3.07 103.39
N GLN A 10 -55.05 -3.11 103.80
CA GLN A 10 -53.92 -3.07 102.88
C GLN A 10 -53.80 -4.42 102.15
N SER A 11 -54.19 -4.46 100.88
CA SER A 11 -53.90 -5.58 99.97
C SER A 11 -52.38 -5.75 99.83
N SER A 12 -51.88 -6.94 100.16
CA SER A 12 -50.45 -7.26 100.12
C SER A 12 -49.83 -7.02 98.73
N PRO A 13 -48.57 -6.55 98.63
CA PRO A 13 -47.90 -6.35 97.35
C PRO A 13 -47.76 -7.70 96.65
N ALA A 14 -48.25 -7.79 95.43
CA ALA A 14 -48.23 -9.04 94.68
C ALA A 14 -46.78 -9.40 94.31
N TRP A 15 -46.20 -10.38 95.00
CA TRP A 15 -44.79 -10.80 94.92
C TRP A 15 -44.28 -11.10 93.50
N TRP A 16 -45.18 -11.40 92.57
CA TRP A 16 -44.86 -11.62 91.14
C TRP A 16 -44.45 -10.33 90.42
N GLN A 17 -44.83 -9.15 90.91
CA GLN A 17 -44.47 -7.85 90.33
C GLN A 17 -42.97 -7.57 90.40
N VAL A 18 -42.26 -8.18 91.35
CA VAL A 18 -40.78 -8.08 91.47
C VAL A 18 -40.06 -8.80 90.32
N TRP A 19 -40.70 -9.77 89.68
CA TRP A 19 -40.14 -10.54 88.56
C TRP A 19 -40.41 -9.91 87.19
N LEU A 20 -41.37 -8.98 87.10
CA LEU A 20 -41.69 -8.25 85.86
C LEU A 20 -40.48 -7.53 85.23
N PRO A 21 -39.63 -6.80 85.98
CA PRO A 21 -38.46 -6.13 85.41
C PRO A 21 -37.44 -7.12 84.83
N LEU A 22 -37.25 -8.28 85.49
CA LEU A 22 -36.34 -9.32 85.03
C LEU A 22 -36.84 -9.97 83.74
N LEU A 23 -38.14 -10.29 83.66
CA LEU A 23 -38.75 -10.83 82.45
C LEU A 23 -38.76 -9.82 81.30
N GLY A 24 -39.03 -8.54 81.60
CA GLY A 24 -38.95 -7.45 80.63
C GLY A 24 -37.53 -7.26 80.08
N SER A 25 -36.51 -7.27 80.96
CA SER A 25 -35.10 -7.17 80.55
C SER A 25 -34.66 -8.36 79.69
N LEU A 26 -35.11 -9.58 80.03
CA LEU A 26 -34.81 -10.79 79.25
C LEU A 26 -35.40 -10.72 77.83
N LEU A 27 -36.64 -10.23 77.70
CA LEU A 27 -37.28 -10.04 76.40
C LEU A 27 -36.57 -8.98 75.55
N VAL A 28 -36.18 -7.85 76.17
CA VAL A 28 -35.45 -6.78 75.48
C VAL A 28 -34.06 -7.25 75.06
N ALA A 29 -33.35 -7.99 75.93
CA ALA A 29 -32.05 -8.57 75.62
C ALA A 29 -32.17 -9.60 74.47
N GLY A 30 -33.18 -10.46 74.50
CA GLY A 30 -33.47 -11.40 73.42
C GLY A 30 -33.76 -10.70 72.10
N ALA A 31 -34.61 -9.67 72.11
CA ALA A 31 -34.91 -8.87 70.93
C ALA A 31 -33.68 -8.14 70.37
N ALA A 32 -32.81 -7.61 71.25
CA ALA A 32 -31.57 -6.95 70.86
C ALA A 32 -30.60 -7.92 70.18
N VAL A 33 -30.44 -9.14 70.71
CA VAL A 33 -29.59 -10.18 70.09
C VAL A 33 -30.14 -10.57 68.71
N VAL A 34 -31.45 -10.79 68.59
CA VAL A 34 -32.10 -11.10 67.31
C VAL A 34 -31.91 -9.96 66.32
N ALA A 35 -32.08 -8.70 66.74
CA ALA A 35 -31.86 -7.53 65.89
C ALA A 35 -30.42 -7.43 65.38
N VAL A 36 -29.42 -7.68 66.24
CA VAL A 36 -28.00 -7.68 65.85
C VAL A 36 -27.70 -8.82 64.87
N LEU A 37 -28.25 -10.02 65.09
CA LEU A 37 -28.05 -11.16 64.18
C LEU A 37 -28.68 -10.92 62.81
N VAL A 38 -29.90 -10.39 62.76
CA VAL A 38 -30.58 -10.02 61.51
C VAL A 38 -29.79 -8.92 60.81
N ASN A 39 -29.36 -7.88 61.53
CA ASN A 39 -28.55 -6.79 60.96
C ASN A 39 -27.21 -7.30 60.40
N ASN A 40 -26.54 -8.22 61.11
CA ASN A 40 -25.29 -8.83 60.63
C ASN A 40 -25.52 -9.67 59.37
N ARG A 41 -26.61 -10.45 59.32
CA ARG A 41 -26.98 -11.27 58.16
C ARG A 41 -27.31 -10.40 56.94
N THR A 42 -28.08 -9.34 57.14
CA THR A 42 -28.42 -8.37 56.09
C THR A 42 -27.17 -7.63 55.60
N ASN A 43 -26.28 -7.22 56.50
CA ASN A 43 -25.03 -6.56 56.14
C ASN A 43 -24.10 -7.51 55.34
N ARG A 44 -23.98 -8.78 55.75
CA ARG A 44 -23.24 -9.80 54.97
C ARG A 44 -23.84 -10.03 53.58
N GLN A 45 -25.17 -10.08 53.47
CA GLN A 45 -25.83 -10.20 52.17
C GLN A 45 -25.58 -8.98 51.28
N ALA A 46 -25.65 -7.78 51.84
CA ALA A 46 -25.36 -6.54 51.12
C ALA A 46 -23.91 -6.49 50.60
N ILE A 47 -22.94 -6.91 51.42
CA ILE A 47 -21.52 -7.01 51.00
C ILE A 47 -21.36 -8.03 49.87
N SER A 48 -21.93 -9.24 50.00
CA SER A 48 -21.84 -10.27 48.95
C SER A 48 -22.47 -9.83 47.62
N ALA A 49 -23.58 -9.08 47.69
CA ALA A 49 -24.24 -8.54 46.51
C ALA A 49 -23.43 -7.40 45.86
N ALA A 50 -22.73 -6.59 46.66
CA ALA A 50 -21.82 -5.56 46.17
C ALA A 50 -20.57 -6.18 45.51
N ASP A 51 -19.97 -7.19 46.12
CA ASP A 51 -18.82 -7.91 45.57
C ASP A 51 -19.16 -8.57 44.23
N ALA A 52 -20.31 -9.23 44.12
CA ALA A 52 -20.77 -9.83 42.87
C ALA A 52 -20.93 -8.80 41.73
N ARG A 53 -21.46 -7.60 42.04
CA ARG A 53 -21.56 -6.50 41.05
C ARG A 53 -20.18 -5.95 40.68
N SER A 54 -19.26 -5.86 41.63
CA SER A 54 -17.90 -5.38 41.38
C SER A 54 -17.11 -6.34 40.47
N GLN A 55 -17.27 -7.66 40.67
CA GLN A 55 -16.66 -8.68 39.82
C GLN A 55 -17.23 -8.62 38.40
N GLN A 56 -18.55 -8.53 38.25
CA GLN A 56 -19.18 -8.37 36.95
C GLN A 56 -18.72 -7.10 36.21
N ALA A 57 -18.56 -5.98 36.93
CA ALA A 57 -18.06 -4.74 36.35
C ALA A 57 -16.59 -4.86 35.89
N LEU A 58 -15.75 -5.55 36.66
CA LEU A 58 -14.35 -5.83 36.30
C LEU A 58 -14.26 -6.74 35.07
N GLU A 59 -15.03 -7.82 35.03
CA GLU A 59 -15.10 -8.73 33.88
C GLU A 59 -15.57 -8.00 32.62
N ALA A 60 -16.62 -7.18 32.73
CA ALA A 60 -17.11 -6.36 31.62
C ALA A 60 -16.06 -5.34 31.14
N ALA A 61 -15.34 -4.70 32.06
CA ALA A 61 -14.25 -3.77 31.71
C ALA A 61 -13.07 -4.49 31.03
N GLN A 62 -12.73 -5.70 31.47
CA GLN A 62 -11.71 -6.54 30.84
C GLN A 62 -12.11 -6.99 29.43
N GLN A 63 -13.37 -7.36 29.24
CA GLN A 63 -13.89 -7.72 27.91
C GLN A 63 -13.89 -6.52 26.97
N GLN A 64 -14.33 -5.35 27.44
CA GLN A 64 -14.31 -4.12 26.64
C GLN A 64 -12.89 -3.73 26.23
N THR A 65 -11.92 -3.84 27.13
CA THR A 65 -10.50 -3.54 26.81
C THR A 65 -9.89 -4.56 25.87
N ALA A 66 -10.24 -5.85 26.00
CA ALA A 66 -9.82 -6.88 25.05
C ALA A 66 -10.42 -6.65 23.65
N ASP A 67 -11.70 -6.28 23.57
CA ASP A 67 -12.38 -6.01 22.30
C ASP A 67 -11.86 -4.74 21.62
N THR A 68 -11.57 -3.68 22.39
CA THR A 68 -10.95 -2.48 21.82
C THR A 68 -9.54 -2.75 21.34
N ALA A 69 -8.74 -3.53 22.08
CA ALA A 69 -7.41 -3.95 21.66
C ALA A 69 -7.46 -4.78 20.37
N ARG A 70 -8.39 -5.74 20.25
CA ARG A 70 -8.60 -6.52 19.03
C ARG A 70 -8.93 -5.64 17.83
N ARG A 71 -9.89 -4.71 17.99
CA ARG A 71 -10.24 -3.76 16.92
C ARG A 71 -9.07 -2.87 16.52
N GLN A 72 -8.26 -2.42 17.47
CA GLN A 72 -7.06 -1.63 17.18
C GLN A 72 -6.02 -2.44 16.39
N ILE A 73 -5.81 -3.70 16.74
CA ILE A 73 -4.92 -4.62 16.01
C ILE A 73 -5.43 -4.83 14.58
N ASP A 74 -6.73 -5.09 14.39
CA ASP A 74 -7.32 -5.30 13.07
C ASP A 74 -7.15 -4.06 12.17
N VAL A 75 -7.35 -2.86 12.74
CA VAL A 75 -7.14 -1.59 12.02
C VAL A 75 -5.68 -1.40 11.65
N ALA A 76 -4.76 -1.65 12.59
CA ALA A 76 -3.33 -1.56 12.35
C ALA A 76 -2.88 -2.55 11.26
N GLN A 77 -3.40 -3.77 11.27
CA GLN A 77 -3.08 -4.79 10.26
C GLN A 77 -3.55 -4.36 8.87
N ARG A 78 -4.80 -3.88 8.73
CA ARG A 78 -5.30 -3.36 7.44
C ARG A 78 -4.49 -2.17 6.95
N GLN A 79 -4.04 -1.31 7.87
CA GLN A 79 -3.17 -0.20 7.52
C GLN A 79 -1.83 -0.68 6.98
N VAL A 80 -1.19 -1.65 7.64
CA VAL A 80 0.06 -2.28 7.17
C VAL A 80 -0.14 -2.93 5.79
N GLU A 81 -1.21 -3.70 5.60
CA GLU A 81 -1.53 -4.34 4.31
C GLU A 81 -1.70 -3.30 3.19
N SER A 82 -2.41 -2.19 3.46
CA SER A 82 -2.58 -1.12 2.47
C SER A 82 -1.28 -0.40 2.11
N VAL A 83 -0.41 -0.16 3.11
CA VAL A 83 0.91 0.45 2.90
C VAL A 83 1.82 -0.49 2.13
N HIS A 84 1.75 -1.79 2.43
CA HIS A 84 2.52 -2.81 1.73
C HIS A 84 2.10 -2.90 0.26
N ALA A 85 0.81 -3.00 -0.02
CA ALA A 85 0.27 -3.01 -1.39
C ALA A 85 0.63 -1.74 -2.17
N ALA A 86 0.55 -0.56 -1.52
CA ALA A 86 1.01 0.70 -2.11
C ALA A 86 2.53 0.75 -2.34
N GLY A 87 3.31 0.04 -1.51
CA GLY A 87 4.74 -0.16 -1.68
C GLY A 87 5.06 -1.04 -2.89
N GLU A 88 4.41 -2.19 -3.01
CA GLU A 88 4.55 -3.11 -4.14
C GLU A 88 4.18 -2.45 -5.47
N GLY A 89 3.09 -1.67 -5.49
CA GLY A 89 2.68 -0.93 -6.68
C GLY A 89 3.74 0.09 -7.13
N ARG A 90 4.35 0.83 -6.20
CA ARG A 90 5.45 1.75 -6.50
C ARG A 90 6.71 1.02 -6.97
N ALA A 91 7.06 -0.09 -6.34
CA ALA A 91 8.23 -0.88 -6.72
C ALA A 91 8.07 -1.49 -8.12
N HIS A 92 6.88 -1.98 -8.46
CA HIS A 92 6.57 -2.50 -9.78
C HIS A 92 6.63 -1.39 -10.84
N GLU A 93 6.06 -0.22 -10.56
CA GLU A 93 6.11 0.93 -11.47
C GLU A 93 7.55 1.41 -11.70
N GLN A 94 8.35 1.48 -10.64
CA GLN A 94 9.76 1.85 -10.76
C GLN A 94 10.56 0.83 -11.57
N TRP A 95 10.37 -0.46 -11.30
CA TRP A 95 10.98 -1.53 -12.11
C TRP A 95 10.59 -1.41 -13.59
N ARG A 96 9.32 -1.11 -13.87
CA ARG A 96 8.81 -0.94 -15.23
C ARG A 96 9.50 0.24 -15.92
N GLN A 97 9.57 1.39 -15.26
CA GLN A 97 10.25 2.59 -15.76
C GLN A 97 11.75 2.33 -16.02
N ASP A 98 12.44 1.66 -15.09
CA ASP A 98 13.85 1.28 -15.25
C ASP A 98 14.06 0.35 -16.46
N LYS A 99 13.14 -0.60 -16.68
CA LYS A 99 13.18 -1.49 -17.84
C LYS A 99 12.93 -0.75 -19.15
N VAL A 100 11.96 0.17 -19.20
CA VAL A 100 11.75 1.01 -20.39
C VAL A 100 12.99 1.83 -20.70
N ALA A 101 13.55 2.51 -19.70
CA ALA A 101 14.74 3.33 -19.86
C ALA A 101 15.93 2.52 -20.38
N ALA A 102 16.17 1.33 -19.82
CA ALA A 102 17.25 0.44 -20.26
C ALA A 102 17.07 0.00 -21.73
N VAL A 103 15.87 -0.44 -22.11
CA VAL A 103 15.59 -0.94 -23.46
C VAL A 103 15.67 0.19 -24.50
N VAL A 104 15.19 1.39 -24.15
CA VAL A 104 15.32 2.58 -25.01
C VAL A 104 16.78 2.98 -25.14
N ALA A 105 17.55 3.00 -24.05
CA ALA A 105 18.99 3.31 -24.09
C ALA A 105 19.74 2.33 -24.99
N ASP A 106 19.50 1.02 -24.86
CA ASP A 106 20.08 0.00 -25.72
C ASP A 106 19.71 0.20 -27.19
N SER A 107 18.46 0.55 -27.47
CA SER A 107 17.97 0.87 -28.83
C SER A 107 18.66 2.11 -29.41
N LEU A 108 18.91 3.13 -28.60
CA LEU A 108 19.65 4.33 -29.01
C LEU A 108 21.15 4.07 -29.23
N VAL A 109 21.74 3.13 -28.48
CA VAL A 109 23.12 2.68 -28.72
C VAL A 109 23.21 1.94 -30.05
N MET A 110 22.26 1.04 -30.33
CA MET A 110 22.15 0.37 -31.63
C MET A 110 21.95 1.38 -32.77
N SER A 111 20.98 2.28 -32.66
CA SER A 111 20.74 3.31 -33.68
C SER A 111 21.95 4.21 -33.88
N GLY A 112 22.67 4.57 -32.81
CA GLY A 112 23.91 5.34 -32.87
C GLY A 112 25.02 4.62 -33.65
N ARG A 113 25.21 3.32 -33.43
CA ARG A 113 26.18 2.50 -34.19
C ARG A 113 25.83 2.48 -35.68
N ILE A 114 24.57 2.18 -36.01
CA ILE A 114 24.09 2.12 -37.40
C ILE A 114 24.18 3.50 -38.06
N TYR A 115 23.74 4.56 -37.38
CA TYR A 115 23.83 5.94 -37.85
C TYR A 115 25.27 6.36 -38.13
N GLN A 116 26.22 6.02 -37.26
CA GLN A 116 27.63 6.34 -37.47
C GLN A 116 28.21 5.61 -38.68
N ALA A 117 27.86 4.34 -38.88
CA ALA A 117 28.23 3.59 -40.08
C ALA A 117 27.62 4.23 -41.33
N LEU A 118 26.32 4.53 -41.30
CA LEU A 118 25.58 5.23 -42.35
C LEU A 118 26.20 6.59 -42.71
N ARG A 119 26.63 7.37 -41.72
CA ARG A 119 27.21 8.69 -41.95
C ARG A 119 28.56 8.64 -42.68
N ARG A 120 29.31 7.55 -42.59
CA ARG A 120 30.59 7.41 -43.29
C ARG A 120 30.34 7.29 -44.80
N ASP A 121 31.09 8.04 -45.59
CA ASP A 121 31.13 7.91 -47.07
C ASP A 121 32.25 6.95 -47.51
N THR A 122 32.54 5.94 -46.69
CA THR A 122 33.48 4.86 -47.00
C THR A 122 32.83 3.80 -47.89
N GLU A 123 33.62 2.91 -48.47
CA GLU A 123 33.09 1.71 -49.13
C GLU A 123 32.43 0.80 -48.10
N TRP A 124 31.28 0.23 -48.47
CA TRP A 124 30.48 -0.64 -47.61
C TRP A 124 30.81 -2.08 -48.00
N THR A 125 31.39 -2.85 -47.08
CA THR A 125 31.62 -4.27 -47.35
C THR A 125 30.32 -5.06 -47.12
N ASP A 126 30.19 -6.21 -47.77
CA ASP A 126 29.05 -7.10 -47.56
C ASP A 126 28.96 -7.56 -46.10
N GLU A 127 30.11 -7.75 -45.43
CA GLU A 127 30.17 -8.07 -44.00
C GLU A 127 29.59 -6.93 -43.15
N LEU A 128 29.97 -5.68 -43.42
CA LEU A 128 29.43 -4.53 -42.69
C LEU A 128 27.93 -4.39 -42.90
N ILE A 129 27.43 -4.59 -44.13
CA ILE A 129 25.99 -4.58 -44.41
C ILE A 129 25.29 -5.66 -43.61
N GLY A 130 25.82 -6.89 -43.59
CA GLY A 130 25.28 -8.00 -42.83
C GLY A 130 25.31 -7.77 -41.32
N ASP A 131 26.35 -7.12 -40.78
CA ASP A 131 26.44 -6.74 -39.37
C ASP A 131 25.36 -5.72 -39.00
N LEU A 132 25.13 -4.72 -39.84
CA LEU A 132 24.14 -3.66 -39.59
C LEU A 132 22.70 -4.17 -39.68
N ILE A 133 22.43 -5.10 -40.60
CA ILE A 133 21.13 -5.78 -40.69
C ILE A 133 20.88 -6.61 -39.44
N ARG A 134 21.88 -7.40 -39.00
CA ARG A 134 21.77 -8.18 -37.76
C ARG A 134 21.56 -7.30 -36.53
N ASP A 135 22.30 -6.20 -36.40
CA ASP A 135 22.10 -5.23 -35.32
C ASP A 135 20.65 -4.70 -35.29
N LEU A 136 20.03 -4.47 -36.45
CA LEU A 136 18.63 -4.03 -36.56
C LEU A 136 17.63 -5.14 -36.24
N GLU A 137 17.90 -6.37 -36.68
CA GLU A 137 17.09 -7.56 -36.38
C GLU A 137 17.10 -7.89 -34.88
N ASP A 138 18.27 -7.83 -34.23
CA ASP A 138 18.43 -7.98 -32.77
C ASP A 138 17.65 -6.92 -31.99
N GLY A 139 17.43 -5.75 -32.60
CA GLY A 139 16.56 -4.71 -32.07
C GLY A 139 15.10 -5.15 -31.90
N SER A 140 14.61 -6.11 -32.70
CA SER A 140 13.21 -6.58 -32.64
C SER A 140 12.87 -7.27 -31.31
N GLU A 141 13.83 -7.95 -30.68
CA GLU A 141 13.64 -8.53 -29.35
C GLU A 141 13.39 -7.44 -28.30
N ARG A 142 14.09 -6.31 -28.42
CA ARG A 142 13.94 -5.13 -27.56
C ARG A 142 12.57 -4.48 -27.74
N ALA A 143 12.08 -4.45 -28.98
CA ALA A 143 10.73 -3.97 -29.29
C ALA A 143 9.63 -4.80 -28.62
N ASN A 144 9.83 -6.13 -28.55
CA ASN A 144 8.90 -7.02 -27.84
C ASN A 144 8.87 -6.73 -26.35
N VAL A 145 10.02 -6.43 -25.73
CA VAL A 145 10.07 -6.01 -24.33
C VAL A 145 9.27 -4.71 -24.15
N LEU A 146 9.50 -3.69 -24.98
CA LEU A 146 8.73 -2.42 -24.92
C LEU A 146 7.23 -2.69 -25.04
N ARG A 147 6.80 -3.55 -25.96
CA ARG A 147 5.37 -3.89 -26.10
C ARG A 147 4.76 -4.51 -24.83
N ILE A 148 5.55 -5.19 -24.02
CA ILE A 148 5.11 -5.84 -22.77
C ILE A 148 5.14 -4.85 -21.59
N VAL A 149 6.19 -4.04 -21.48
CA VAL A 149 6.44 -3.23 -20.27
C VAL A 149 6.06 -1.76 -20.41
N SER A 150 5.85 -1.26 -21.63
CA SER A 150 5.58 0.16 -21.91
C SER A 150 4.24 0.38 -22.59
N SER A 151 3.89 1.65 -22.78
CA SER A 151 2.73 2.05 -23.57
C SER A 151 2.92 1.69 -25.05
N ASP A 152 1.81 1.50 -25.77
CA ASP A 152 1.80 1.26 -27.23
C ASP A 152 2.52 2.38 -28.01
N ILE A 153 2.63 3.57 -27.43
CA ILE A 153 3.35 4.72 -28.00
C ILE A 153 4.84 4.42 -28.14
N HIS A 154 5.49 3.84 -27.13
CA HIS A 154 6.93 3.53 -27.16
C HIS A 154 7.26 2.50 -28.24
N TYR A 155 6.45 1.45 -28.35
CA TYR A 155 6.58 0.47 -29.43
C TYR A 155 6.45 1.13 -30.80
N LYS A 156 5.48 2.04 -31.00
CA LYS A 156 5.30 2.78 -32.25
C LYS A 156 6.49 3.68 -32.58
N GLN A 157 7.03 4.40 -31.60
CA GLN A 157 8.22 5.25 -31.82
C GLN A 157 9.46 4.41 -32.12
N TRP A 158 9.66 3.30 -31.42
CA TRP A 158 10.73 2.36 -31.73
C TRP A 158 10.58 1.80 -33.14
N ARG A 159 9.37 1.42 -33.55
CA ARG A 159 9.10 0.90 -34.90
C ARG A 159 9.44 1.93 -35.97
N ARG A 160 9.07 3.19 -35.75
CA ARG A 160 9.41 4.32 -36.63
C ARG A 160 10.93 4.52 -36.73
N LEU A 161 11.65 4.41 -35.62
CA LEU A 161 13.11 4.45 -35.62
C LEU A 161 13.70 3.30 -36.44
N ALA A 162 13.23 2.07 -36.23
CA ALA A 162 13.69 0.89 -36.98
C ALA A 162 13.42 1.02 -38.48
N ASP A 163 12.24 1.51 -38.89
CA ASP A 163 11.91 1.78 -40.29
C ASP A 163 12.83 2.84 -40.89
N SER A 164 13.06 3.95 -40.18
CA SER A 164 13.97 5.00 -40.66
C SER A 164 15.42 4.52 -40.82
N LEU A 165 15.89 3.63 -39.94
CA LEU A 165 17.21 3.01 -40.04
C LEU A 165 17.28 2.06 -41.24
N SER A 166 16.24 1.26 -41.46
CA SER A 166 16.11 0.37 -42.62
C SER A 166 16.13 1.15 -43.93
N ASP A 167 15.35 2.23 -44.03
CA ASP A 167 15.30 3.08 -45.23
C ASP A 167 16.65 3.76 -45.48
N ALA A 168 17.33 4.22 -44.43
CA ALA A 168 18.66 4.79 -44.54
C ALA A 168 19.70 3.74 -45.01
N LEU A 169 19.64 2.50 -44.50
CA LEU A 169 20.47 1.38 -44.97
C LEU A 169 20.24 1.07 -46.44
N LEU A 170 18.98 0.95 -46.87
CA LEU A 170 18.63 0.72 -48.27
C LEU A 170 19.15 1.86 -49.17
N SER A 171 19.04 3.11 -48.72
CA SER A 171 19.57 4.27 -49.46
C SER A 171 21.11 4.26 -49.59
N ALA A 172 21.81 3.78 -48.56
CA ALA A 172 23.27 3.66 -48.57
C ALA A 172 23.74 2.57 -49.53
N VAL A 173 23.08 1.40 -49.53
CA VAL A 173 23.33 0.31 -50.48
C VAL A 173 23.03 0.76 -51.91
N ALA A 174 21.93 1.49 -52.12
CA ALA A 174 21.60 2.03 -53.45
C ALA A 174 22.68 3.01 -53.95
N LEU A 175 23.15 3.93 -53.10
CA LEU A 175 24.24 4.85 -53.43
C LEU A 175 25.52 4.08 -53.79
N GLN A 176 25.89 3.06 -53.01
CA GLN A 176 27.08 2.26 -53.30
C GLN A 176 26.96 1.55 -54.65
N ARG A 177 25.79 0.95 -54.94
CA ARG A 177 25.55 0.28 -56.22
C ARG A 177 25.73 1.23 -57.40
N LYS A 178 25.26 2.48 -57.29
CA LYS A 178 25.46 3.50 -58.32
C LYS A 178 26.93 3.89 -58.49
N LYS A 179 27.67 4.04 -57.38
CA LYS A 179 29.12 4.30 -57.41
C LYS A 179 29.90 3.18 -58.13
N LEU A 180 29.56 1.92 -57.83
CA LEU A 180 30.21 0.75 -58.44
C LEU A 180 29.91 0.59 -59.93
N LYS A 181 28.74 1.04 -60.39
CA LYS A 181 28.36 1.02 -61.81
C LYS A 181 28.94 2.16 -62.63
N GLU A 182 29.63 3.10 -61.97
CA GLU A 182 30.10 4.34 -62.59
C GLU A 182 28.95 5.12 -63.26
N ASP A 183 27.78 5.14 -62.61
CA ASP A 183 26.63 5.93 -63.05
C ASP A 183 26.98 7.44 -63.12
N ALA A 184 26.16 8.22 -63.84
CA ALA A 184 26.40 9.64 -64.03
C ALA A 184 26.64 10.37 -62.69
N PRO A 185 27.57 11.35 -62.63
CA PRO A 185 27.91 12.03 -61.38
C PRO A 185 26.71 12.72 -60.72
N GLU A 186 25.73 13.16 -61.53
CA GLU A 186 24.47 13.74 -61.07
C GLU A 186 23.60 12.70 -60.32
N ASP A 187 23.51 11.47 -60.81
CA ASP A 187 22.74 10.38 -60.20
C ASP A 187 23.34 9.91 -58.87
N VAL A 188 24.67 9.91 -58.79
CA VAL A 188 25.43 9.61 -57.56
C VAL A 188 25.21 10.72 -56.53
N GLN A 189 25.23 11.99 -56.95
CA GLN A 189 24.98 13.12 -56.07
C GLN A 189 23.55 13.14 -55.53
N ALA A 190 22.55 12.91 -56.39
CA ALA A 190 21.14 12.79 -55.97
C ALA A 190 20.94 11.65 -54.94
N ALA A 191 21.61 10.51 -55.13
CA ALA A 191 21.55 9.41 -54.17
C ALA A 191 22.23 9.75 -52.84
N ARG A 192 23.33 10.53 -52.86
CA ARG A 192 23.99 11.03 -51.65
C ARG A 192 23.09 11.98 -50.86
N GLU A 193 22.40 12.88 -51.55
CA GLU A 193 21.44 13.82 -50.95
C GLU A 193 20.24 13.08 -50.34
N HIS A 194 19.69 12.11 -51.06
CA HIS A 194 18.62 11.25 -50.54
C HIS A 194 19.05 10.51 -49.26
N LYS A 195 20.26 9.92 -49.25
CA LYS A 195 20.84 9.28 -48.05
C LYS A 195 20.96 10.27 -46.87
N ALA A 196 21.42 11.50 -47.13
CA ALA A 196 21.54 12.53 -46.11
C ALA A 196 20.16 12.96 -45.55
N ALA A 197 19.12 13.00 -46.39
CA ALA A 197 17.75 13.23 -45.94
C ALA A 197 17.26 12.10 -45.01
N MET A 198 17.49 10.83 -45.37
CA MET A 198 17.12 9.69 -44.51
C MET A 198 17.84 9.71 -43.16
N LEU A 199 19.12 10.11 -43.11
CA LEU A 199 19.84 10.30 -41.85
C LEU A 199 19.20 11.38 -40.96
N THR A 200 18.57 12.38 -41.54
CA THR A 200 17.85 13.42 -40.79
C THR A 200 16.57 12.85 -40.19
N GLU A 201 15.84 12.00 -40.92
CA GLU A 201 14.67 11.28 -40.41
C GLU A 201 15.00 10.34 -39.26
N VAL A 202 16.13 9.61 -39.34
CA VAL A 202 16.62 8.78 -38.22
C VAL A 202 16.82 9.63 -36.97
N LYS A 203 17.43 10.81 -37.09
CA LYS A 203 17.62 11.72 -35.95
C LYS A 203 16.31 12.28 -35.41
N ALA A 204 15.33 12.53 -36.26
CA ALA A 204 14.00 12.93 -35.83
C ALA A 204 13.29 11.81 -35.06
N ALA A 205 13.39 10.56 -35.53
CA ALA A 205 12.84 9.39 -34.86
C ALA A 205 13.51 9.11 -33.51
N GLU A 206 14.84 9.21 -33.41
CA GLU A 206 15.56 9.11 -32.12
C GLU A 206 15.07 10.15 -31.11
N ARG A 207 14.91 11.41 -31.54
CA ARG A 207 14.41 12.48 -30.67
C ARG A 207 12.97 12.24 -30.21
N ALA A 208 12.12 11.74 -31.09
CA ALA A 208 10.75 11.41 -30.74
C ALA A 208 10.70 10.29 -29.68
N LEU A 209 11.50 9.23 -29.86
CA LEU A 209 11.61 8.15 -28.88
C LEU A 209 12.11 8.68 -27.52
N ILE A 210 13.17 9.50 -27.51
CA ILE A 210 13.70 10.13 -26.29
C ILE A 210 12.65 11.02 -25.60
N SER A 211 11.88 11.80 -26.38
CA SER A 211 10.85 12.69 -25.86
C SER A 211 9.74 11.91 -25.15
N GLU A 212 9.25 10.83 -25.76
CA GLU A 212 8.22 9.98 -25.14
C GLU A 212 8.75 9.29 -23.88
N THR A 213 9.99 8.82 -23.89
CA THR A 213 10.61 8.20 -22.71
C THR A 213 10.82 9.21 -21.59
N ARG A 214 11.23 10.45 -21.89
CA ARG A 214 11.30 11.52 -20.88
C ARG A 214 9.93 11.83 -20.29
N ALA A 215 8.90 11.90 -21.12
CA ALA A 215 7.53 12.13 -20.67
C ALA A 215 7.04 10.99 -19.74
N GLU A 216 7.33 9.73 -20.08
CA GLU A 216 6.99 8.58 -19.24
C GLU A 216 7.75 8.57 -17.91
N LEU A 217 9.02 8.98 -17.91
CA LEU A 217 9.84 9.09 -16.69
C LEU A 217 9.53 10.35 -15.86
N GLY A 218 8.58 11.19 -16.28
CA GLY A 218 8.24 12.45 -15.60
C GLY A 218 9.35 13.50 -15.66
N ILE A 219 10.28 13.38 -16.61
CA ILE A 219 11.37 14.33 -16.83
C ILE A 219 10.85 15.41 -17.77
N LEU A 220 10.57 16.60 -17.24
CA LEU A 220 10.06 17.73 -18.03
C LEU A 220 11.02 18.08 -19.21
N PRO A 221 10.47 18.56 -20.35
CA PRO A 221 11.29 19.07 -21.44
C PRO A 221 11.97 20.37 -21.00
N ASP A 222 13.28 20.46 -21.25
CA ASP A 222 14.06 21.70 -21.13
C ASP A 222 13.76 22.65 -22.30
#